data_AF-A0AA87MM71-F1
#
_entry.id   AF-A0AA87MM71-F1
#
_cell.length_a   1.000
_cell.length_b   1.000
_cell.length_c   1.000
_cell.angle_alpha   90.00
_cell.angle_beta   90.00
_cell.angle_gamma   90.00
#
_symmetry.space_group_name_H-M   'P 1'
#
loop_
_entity.id
_entity.type
_entity.pdbx_description
1 polymer ?
#
loop_
_entity_poly.entity_id
_entity_poly.type
_entity_poly.pdbx_seq_one_letter_code
_entity_poly.pdbx_strand_id
1 'polypeptide(L)'
;MFAASLLFASCSQAERINIDTSSTTGLLFQGGIALGPGPNNQSQDQGDLESSEPKEINSFRFQASNHFFTTDFVGEISGTLITVQVPFGAIYRLKATFISTGVNVEVNGVPQTSGQTVNNFSSPVIYRVTATDKSVKDYTVQVIPIFRLTDAGQINCFFTFCNDDPGQDADYSTGVPKTFQSNIVLSDYTTQPVTIDRQTGLTWKYCAAGLNSAACSAYNNYSYTQSDAVTYCNNLNQINAGLGYAGIRNWRLPEIEELMTLSTHKTPSTTYIDLTEFPFGDGEFWSNTTNMSNTAEAWGFDFTYGSNNSANKSSRNMLVRCVSGGTIPVRSFSDFNNGTVKDNLTGLVWQKCSVGQTWSPISSLCNIGSITSHNFISALSICKNLNLDGRTWRLPNVHELRSLLDFPSTTSAKINRTFFPNTPAASQYVTSNSIPGSQIFRVSFTDGVINTANLSTPNYVRCVSDDL
;
A
#
# COMPACT_ATOMS: atom_id res chain seq x y z
N MET A 1 14.72 46.87 38.87
CA MET A 1 14.51 46.80 40.33
C MET A 1 13.65 45.56 40.61
N PHE A 2 14.15 44.72 41.52
CA PHE A 2 13.54 43.62 42.30
C PHE A 2 12.00 43.46 42.27
N ALA A 3 11.37 42.31 42.52
CA ALA A 3 11.67 40.87 42.69
C ALA A 3 10.41 40.23 43.33
N ALA A 4 10.41 38.90 43.45
CA ALA A 4 9.58 37.97 44.24
C ALA A 4 8.46 37.26 43.45
N SER A 5 8.48 35.94 43.15
CA SER A 5 8.89 34.69 43.84
C SER A 5 7.73 33.95 44.51
N LEU A 6 7.51 32.67 44.10
CA LEU A 6 6.99 31.48 44.82
C LEU A 6 6.64 30.43 43.74
N LEU A 7 7.45 29.43 43.36
CA LEU A 7 7.93 28.19 44.02
C LEU A 7 6.84 27.32 44.67
N PHE A 8 6.56 26.16 44.07
CA PHE A 8 6.66 24.84 44.71
C PHE A 8 7.02 23.76 43.68
N ALA A 9 7.90 22.85 44.12
CA ALA A 9 8.44 21.70 43.41
C ALA A 9 7.85 20.41 43.98
N SER A 10 7.80 19.35 43.16
CA SER A 10 7.94 17.97 43.65
C SER A 10 8.55 17.08 42.57
N CYS A 11 9.42 16.19 43.04
CA CYS A 11 10.46 15.45 42.35
C CYS A 11 10.08 13.97 42.19
N SER A 12 10.58 13.29 41.15
CA SER A 12 11.09 11.91 41.29
C SER A 12 11.98 11.53 40.09
N GLN A 13 13.22 11.16 40.39
CA GLN A 13 14.25 10.67 39.48
C GLN A 13 14.05 9.21 39.06
N ALA A 14 14.58 8.85 37.89
CA ALA A 14 15.20 7.56 37.62
C ALA A 14 16.43 7.77 36.71
N GLU A 15 17.51 7.07 37.06
CA GLU A 15 18.91 7.37 36.77
C GLU A 15 19.36 7.10 35.32
N ARG A 16 20.39 7.85 34.89
CA ARG A 16 21.15 7.63 33.66
C ARG A 16 22.38 6.76 33.94
N ILE A 17 22.60 5.76 33.09
CA ILE A 17 23.81 4.92 33.03
C ILE A 17 24.99 5.77 32.53
N ASN A 18 26.09 5.77 33.27
CA ASN A 18 27.36 6.37 32.88
C ASN A 18 28.36 5.25 32.55
N ILE A 19 28.93 5.27 31.35
CA ILE A 19 29.97 4.34 30.89
C ILE A 19 31.31 4.97 31.24
N ASP A 20 32.09 4.34 32.11
CA ASP A 20 33.49 4.70 32.33
C ASP A 20 34.41 3.71 31.61
N THR A 21 35.11 4.24 30.61
CA THR A 21 36.18 3.59 29.86
C THR A 21 37.52 3.86 30.54
N SER A 22 37.94 2.98 31.46
CA SER A 22 39.35 2.95 31.89
C SER A 22 39.74 1.67 32.66
N SER A 23 40.20 0.63 31.96
CA SER A 23 41.40 -0.12 32.40
C SER A 23 41.77 -1.23 31.41
N THR A 24 42.83 -0.98 30.64
CA THR A 24 43.65 -2.02 30.01
C THR A 24 44.75 -2.43 30.96
N THR A 25 44.68 -3.64 31.54
CA THR A 25 45.87 -4.42 31.92
C THR A 25 45.45 -5.84 32.28
N GLY A 26 45.86 -6.80 31.46
CA GLY A 26 45.94 -8.19 31.88
C GLY A 26 47.17 -8.40 32.76
N LEU A 27 47.09 -9.35 33.69
CA LEU A 27 48.24 -10.01 34.29
C LEU A 27 47.84 -11.35 34.91
N LEU A 28 48.55 -12.37 34.45
CA LEU A 28 48.57 -13.77 34.91
C LEU A 28 48.88 -13.89 36.41
N PHE A 29 48.38 -14.94 37.05
CA PHE A 29 49.14 -15.62 38.11
C PHE A 29 48.97 -17.15 38.07
N GLN A 30 50.12 -17.82 38.02
CA GLN A 30 50.35 -19.24 38.21
C GLN A 30 50.17 -19.66 39.69
N GLY A 31 49.78 -20.92 39.87
CA GLY A 31 50.50 -21.86 40.75
C GLY A 31 50.34 -21.72 42.26
N GLY A 32 49.45 -22.53 42.84
CA GLY A 32 49.44 -22.87 44.26
C GLY A 32 49.38 -24.38 44.45
N ILE A 33 50.48 -24.96 44.94
CA ILE A 33 50.68 -26.39 45.22
C ILE A 33 50.15 -26.67 46.64
N ALA A 34 49.31 -27.69 46.81
CA ALA A 34 49.03 -28.28 48.13
C ALA A 34 49.00 -29.81 48.01
N LEU A 35 49.84 -30.46 48.80
CA LEU A 35 49.98 -31.91 48.94
C LEU A 35 49.00 -32.44 49.99
N GLY A 36 48.27 -33.53 49.69
CA GLY A 36 47.51 -34.33 50.66
C GLY A 36 46.73 -35.47 49.97
N PRO A 37 46.66 -36.70 50.54
CA PRO A 37 46.50 -37.92 49.75
C PRO A 37 45.05 -38.47 49.67
N GLY A 38 44.75 -39.10 48.52
CA GLY A 38 43.93 -40.32 48.46
C GLY A 38 42.45 -40.16 48.08
N PRO A 39 41.88 -41.14 47.36
CA PRO A 39 40.95 -40.89 46.26
C PRO A 39 39.50 -41.15 46.63
N ASN A 40 38.56 -40.45 45.97
CA ASN A 40 37.30 -41.06 45.54
C ASN A 40 36.69 -40.29 44.38
N ASN A 41 36.56 -41.01 43.27
CA ASN A 41 35.77 -40.66 42.10
C ASN A 41 34.34 -40.31 42.50
N GLN A 42 33.93 -39.07 42.27
CA GLN A 42 32.63 -38.79 41.68
C GLN A 42 32.83 -37.69 40.65
N SER A 43 32.79 -38.09 39.38
CA SER A 43 32.54 -37.22 38.25
C SER A 43 31.21 -36.50 38.50
N GLN A 44 31.27 -35.25 38.96
CA GLN A 44 30.18 -34.33 38.73
C GLN A 44 30.20 -34.01 37.24
N ASP A 45 29.21 -34.58 36.56
CA ASP A 45 28.78 -34.23 35.22
C ASP A 45 28.44 -32.74 35.23
N GLN A 46 29.46 -31.92 34.96
CA GLN A 46 29.32 -30.51 34.69
C GLN A 46 28.70 -30.47 33.30
N GLY A 47 27.37 -30.49 33.25
CA GLY A 47 26.61 -30.41 32.02
C GLY A 47 27.23 -29.36 31.12
N ASP A 48 27.70 -29.81 29.97
CA ASP A 48 28.26 -28.97 28.92
C ASP A 48 27.29 -27.80 28.73
N LEU A 49 27.72 -26.61 29.14
CA LEU A 49 27.18 -25.38 28.56
C LEU A 49 27.55 -25.50 27.08
N GLU A 50 26.65 -26.06 26.27
CA GLU A 50 26.76 -26.04 24.82
C GLU A 50 27.09 -24.60 24.45
N SER A 51 28.34 -24.38 24.08
CA SER A 51 28.77 -23.18 23.37
C SER A 51 27.99 -23.21 22.07
N SER A 52 26.79 -22.64 22.07
CA SER A 52 25.98 -22.59 20.87
C SER A 52 26.77 -21.77 19.84
N GLU A 53 27.38 -22.45 18.88
CA GLU A 53 28.14 -21.78 17.83
C GLU A 53 27.23 -20.76 17.12
N PRO A 54 27.79 -19.60 16.71
CA PRO A 54 27.02 -18.48 16.21
C PRO A 54 26.22 -18.85 14.95
N LYS A 55 24.89 -18.71 15.02
CA LYS A 55 23.94 -18.99 13.91
C LYS A 55 22.73 -18.06 13.91
N GLU A 56 22.96 -16.80 14.30
CA GLU A 56 21.92 -15.79 14.43
C GLU A 56 21.75 -14.96 13.16
N ILE A 57 20.52 -14.54 12.85
CA ILE A 57 20.23 -13.41 11.94
C ILE A 57 20.06 -12.15 12.80
N ASN A 58 21.01 -11.22 12.71
CA ASN A 58 21.05 -10.01 13.52
C ASN A 58 20.29 -8.84 12.89
N SER A 59 20.12 -8.86 11.56
CA SER A 59 19.31 -7.87 10.86
C SER A 59 18.74 -8.48 9.59
N PHE A 60 17.57 -7.99 9.21
CA PHE A 60 16.90 -8.37 7.98
C PHE A 60 16.14 -7.15 7.44
N ARG A 61 16.28 -6.86 6.15
CA ARG A 61 15.55 -5.77 5.49
C ARG A 61 15.42 -6.00 4.00
N PHE A 62 14.50 -5.28 3.36
CA PHE A 62 14.50 -5.06 1.92
C PHE A 62 14.97 -3.64 1.65
N GLN A 63 16.19 -3.52 1.10
CA GLN A 63 16.82 -2.24 0.83
C GLN A 63 16.23 -1.59 -0.43
N ALA A 64 15.95 -0.29 -0.39
CA ALA A 64 15.29 0.44 -1.47
C ALA A 64 16.07 0.37 -2.78
N SER A 65 17.39 0.53 -2.71
CA SER A 65 18.30 0.49 -3.86
C SER A 65 18.28 -0.83 -4.61
N ASN A 66 17.87 -1.92 -3.94
CA ASN A 66 17.81 -3.26 -4.53
C ASN A 66 16.45 -3.54 -5.19
N HIS A 67 15.43 -2.69 -4.93
CA HIS A 67 14.02 -2.97 -5.25
C HIS A 67 13.22 -1.80 -5.85
N PHE A 68 13.89 -0.78 -6.36
CA PHE A 68 13.24 0.43 -6.87
C PHE A 68 12.24 1.06 -5.87
N PHE A 69 12.31 0.75 -4.57
CA PHE A 69 11.41 1.35 -3.59
C PHE A 69 11.80 2.80 -3.28
N THR A 70 10.91 3.54 -2.63
CA THR A 70 11.18 4.89 -2.13
C THR A 70 11.87 4.90 -0.76
N THR A 71 11.79 3.79 -0.01
CA THR A 71 12.39 3.64 1.33
C THR A 71 12.79 2.18 1.58
N ASP A 72 13.71 1.98 2.52
CA ASP A 72 14.01 0.66 3.07
C ASP A 72 12.81 0.14 3.88
N PHE A 73 12.63 -1.19 3.87
CA PHE A 73 11.68 -1.89 4.72
C PHE A 73 12.45 -2.80 5.68
N VAL A 74 12.54 -2.36 6.94
CA VAL A 74 13.29 -3.06 7.99
C VAL A 74 12.41 -4.13 8.62
N GLY A 75 12.96 -5.32 8.82
CA GLY A 75 12.29 -6.43 9.48
C GLY A 75 12.42 -6.37 11.00
N GLU A 76 11.34 -6.71 11.68
CA GLU A 76 11.30 -6.94 13.12
C GLU A 76 11.64 -8.40 13.41
N ILE A 77 12.61 -8.63 14.28
CA ILE A 77 13.06 -9.98 14.66
C ILE A 77 12.57 -10.27 16.08
N SER A 78 11.70 -11.27 16.22
CA SER A 78 11.17 -11.76 17.49
C SER A 78 11.44 -13.25 17.62
N GLY A 79 12.55 -13.61 18.29
CA GLY A 79 13.04 -14.98 18.33
C GLY A 79 13.48 -15.45 16.95
N THR A 80 12.81 -16.47 16.39
CA THR A 80 13.05 -16.97 15.03
C THR A 80 12.06 -16.44 14.00
N LEU A 81 11.07 -15.63 14.41
CA LEU A 81 10.15 -14.98 13.49
C LEU A 81 10.72 -13.63 13.05
N ILE A 82 10.76 -13.41 11.75
CA ILE A 82 11.12 -12.13 11.13
C ILE A 82 9.90 -11.60 10.39
N THR A 83 9.36 -10.47 10.81
CA THR A 83 8.19 -9.85 10.18
C THR A 83 8.61 -8.60 9.42
N VAL A 84 8.22 -8.47 8.15
CA VAL A 84 8.55 -7.29 7.33
C VAL A 84 7.33 -6.84 6.54
N GLN A 85 6.96 -5.56 6.63
CA GLN A 85 5.91 -4.98 5.80
C GLN A 85 6.50 -4.44 4.49
N VAL A 86 5.91 -4.76 3.34
CA VAL A 86 6.38 -4.30 2.02
C VAL A 86 5.21 -4.01 1.06
N PRO A 87 5.41 -3.19 0.01
CA PRO A 87 4.39 -2.96 -1.01
C PRO A 87 3.91 -4.27 -1.62
N PHE A 88 2.59 -4.43 -1.69
CA PHE A 88 1.96 -5.71 -2.03
C PHE A 88 2.40 -6.30 -3.39
N GLY A 89 2.70 -5.45 -4.37
CA GLY A 89 3.12 -5.85 -5.71
C GLY A 89 4.48 -6.55 -5.73
N ALA A 90 5.38 -6.24 -4.80
CA ALA A 90 6.78 -6.66 -4.86
C ALA A 90 7.04 -8.10 -4.39
N ILE A 91 6.07 -8.72 -3.71
CA ILE A 91 6.25 -9.95 -2.92
C ILE A 91 6.82 -11.15 -3.68
N TYR A 92 6.69 -11.21 -5.01
CA TYR A 92 7.20 -12.33 -5.82
C TYR A 92 8.70 -12.27 -6.10
N ARG A 93 9.35 -11.12 -5.96
CA ARG A 93 10.73 -10.90 -6.43
C ARG A 93 11.53 -10.00 -5.48
N LEU A 94 11.70 -10.41 -4.23
CA LEU A 94 12.46 -9.64 -3.25
C LEU A 94 13.84 -10.25 -2.98
N LYS A 95 14.81 -9.37 -2.75
CA LYS A 95 16.21 -9.65 -2.40
C LYS A 95 16.43 -9.14 -0.98
N ALA A 96 16.46 -10.05 -0.03
CA ALA A 96 16.68 -9.71 1.37
C ALA A 96 18.13 -9.26 1.58
N THR A 97 18.33 -8.20 2.35
CA THR A 97 19.63 -7.78 2.88
C THR A 97 19.63 -8.14 4.37
N PHE A 98 20.54 -9.01 4.76
CA PHE A 98 20.64 -9.54 6.11
C PHE A 98 22.10 -9.62 6.57
N ILE A 99 22.28 -9.61 7.90
CA ILE A 99 23.55 -9.89 8.56
C ILE A 99 23.34 -11.17 9.38
N SER A 100 24.15 -12.19 9.12
CA SER A 100 24.12 -13.46 9.83
C SER A 100 25.47 -13.71 10.50
N THR A 101 25.46 -14.40 11.64
CA THR A 101 26.69 -14.86 12.31
C THR A 101 27.08 -16.28 11.89
N GLY A 102 26.21 -17.01 11.18
CA GLY A 102 26.50 -18.34 10.67
C GLY A 102 27.40 -18.31 9.42
N VAL A 103 28.03 -19.45 9.13
CA VAL A 103 28.93 -19.61 7.97
C VAL A 103 28.18 -19.81 6.65
N ASN A 104 26.90 -20.20 6.71
CA ASN A 104 26.04 -20.34 5.54
C ASN A 104 24.59 -19.95 5.87
N VAL A 105 23.88 -19.40 4.88
CA VAL A 105 22.44 -19.14 4.94
C VAL A 105 21.81 -19.68 3.67
N GLU A 106 20.80 -20.52 3.80
CA GLU A 106 20.11 -21.16 2.67
C GLU A 106 18.58 -21.06 2.78
N VAL A 107 17.91 -21.14 1.64
CA VAL A 107 16.45 -21.29 1.52
C VAL A 107 16.21 -22.46 0.59
N ASN A 108 15.53 -23.50 1.06
CA ASN A 108 15.27 -24.74 0.31
C ASN A 108 16.54 -25.34 -0.34
N GLY A 109 17.68 -25.30 0.37
CA GLY A 109 18.98 -25.77 -0.10
C GLY A 109 19.68 -24.86 -1.12
N VAL A 110 19.10 -23.71 -1.46
CA VAL A 110 19.74 -22.69 -2.32
C VAL A 110 20.49 -21.69 -1.43
N PRO A 111 21.81 -21.52 -1.61
CA PRO A 111 22.58 -20.51 -0.87
C PRO A 111 22.06 -19.09 -1.11
N GLN A 112 21.96 -18.31 -0.04
CA GLN A 112 21.46 -16.94 -0.06
C GLN A 112 22.63 -15.95 0.02
N THR A 113 22.78 -15.14 -1.02
CA THR A 113 23.70 -14.00 -1.02
C THR A 113 22.90 -12.75 -0.64
N SER A 114 23.28 -12.13 0.48
CA SER A 114 22.65 -10.92 1.01
C SER A 114 22.60 -9.80 -0.05
N GLY A 115 21.41 -9.23 -0.25
CA GLY A 115 21.13 -8.19 -1.23
C GLY A 115 21.04 -8.67 -2.69
N GLN A 116 21.30 -9.96 -2.97
CA GLN A 116 21.41 -10.47 -4.34
C GLN A 116 20.40 -11.57 -4.67
N THR A 117 20.26 -12.58 -3.81
CA THR A 117 19.39 -13.74 -4.10
C THR A 117 17.92 -13.33 -4.03
N VAL A 118 17.19 -13.58 -5.12
CA VAL A 118 15.76 -13.30 -5.25
C VAL A 118 14.94 -14.45 -4.67
N ASN A 119 13.97 -14.14 -3.82
CA ASN A 119 12.99 -15.10 -3.32
C ASN A 119 11.56 -14.59 -3.56
N ASN A 120 10.65 -15.57 -3.61
CA ASN A 120 9.21 -15.32 -3.58
C ASN A 120 8.72 -15.41 -2.13
N PHE A 121 8.12 -14.33 -1.63
CA PHE A 121 7.55 -14.21 -0.30
C PHE A 121 6.01 -14.17 -0.30
N SER A 122 5.36 -14.74 -1.32
CA SER A 122 3.91 -14.95 -1.31
C SER A 122 3.44 -15.92 -0.22
N SER A 123 4.38 -16.60 0.44
CA SER A 123 4.19 -17.42 1.63
C SER A 123 5.43 -17.30 2.52
N PRO A 124 5.36 -17.63 3.82
CA PRO A 124 6.52 -17.56 4.70
C PRO A 124 7.71 -18.35 4.15
N VAL A 125 8.90 -17.75 4.21
CA VAL A 125 10.14 -18.33 3.70
C VAL A 125 11.05 -18.69 4.86
N ILE A 126 11.53 -19.93 4.89
CA ILE A 126 12.43 -20.41 5.95
C ILE A 126 13.88 -20.18 5.52
N TYR A 127 14.58 -19.33 6.27
CA TYR A 127 16.02 -19.11 6.16
C TYR A 127 16.73 -20.00 7.17
N ARG A 128 17.51 -20.96 6.70
CA ARG A 128 18.32 -21.84 7.52
C ARG A 128 19.73 -21.31 7.64
N VAL A 129 20.16 -21.02 8.87
CA VAL A 129 21.52 -20.59 9.18
C VAL A 129 22.32 -21.78 9.70
N THR A 130 23.46 -22.06 9.09
CA THR A 130 24.38 -23.13 9.52
C THR A 130 25.59 -22.52 10.22
N ALA A 131 25.91 -23.03 11.40
CA ALA A 131 27.14 -22.71 12.15
C ALA A 131 28.33 -23.57 11.69
N THR A 132 29.52 -23.25 12.16
CA THR A 132 30.77 -23.97 11.85
C THR A 132 30.72 -25.44 12.25
N ASP A 133 30.07 -25.75 13.38
CA ASP A 133 29.86 -27.11 13.88
C ASP A 133 28.77 -27.90 13.13
N LYS A 134 28.18 -27.30 12.08
CA LYS A 134 27.05 -27.81 11.27
C LYS A 134 25.71 -27.83 12.00
N SER A 135 25.62 -27.32 13.23
CA SER A 135 24.33 -27.06 13.86
C SER A 135 23.57 -25.99 13.07
N VAL A 136 22.24 -26.06 13.09
CA VAL A 136 21.37 -25.18 12.28
C VAL A 136 20.37 -24.43 13.14
N LYS A 137 19.96 -23.26 12.66
CA LYS A 137 18.85 -22.47 13.21
C LYS A 137 17.98 -21.96 12.07
N ASP A 138 16.69 -22.24 12.15
CA ASP A 138 15.71 -21.86 11.13
C ASP A 138 14.99 -20.58 11.57
N TYR A 139 14.95 -19.60 10.67
CA TYR A 139 14.20 -18.34 10.80
C TYR A 139 13.05 -18.33 9.82
N THR A 140 11.85 -18.06 10.31
CA THR A 140 10.66 -17.90 9.47
C THR A 140 10.53 -16.43 9.12
N VAL A 141 10.73 -16.09 7.84
CA VAL A 141 10.48 -14.75 7.32
C VAL A 141 9.04 -14.65 6.83
N GLN A 142 8.25 -13.83 7.52
CA GLN A 142 6.87 -13.50 7.16
C GLN A 142 6.79 -12.09 6.60
N VAL A 143 6.53 -12.00 5.30
CA VAL A 143 6.25 -10.72 4.64
C VAL A 143 4.77 -10.40 4.75
N ILE A 144 4.46 -9.18 5.18
CA ILE A 144 3.09 -8.66 5.27
C ILE A 144 2.91 -7.66 4.11
N PRO A 145 2.10 -7.99 3.09
CA PRO A 145 1.79 -7.08 2.00
C PRO A 145 1.01 -5.87 2.51
N ILE A 146 1.47 -4.66 2.21
CA ILE A 146 0.78 -3.41 2.56
C ILE A 146 0.34 -2.64 1.30
N PHE A 147 -0.80 -1.99 1.41
CA PHE A 147 -1.28 -0.99 0.46
C PHE A 147 -1.05 0.39 1.05
N ARG A 148 -0.57 1.33 0.24
CA ARG A 148 -0.48 2.74 0.62
C ARG A 148 -1.24 3.55 -0.40
N LEU A 149 -2.23 4.30 0.05
CA LEU A 149 -3.02 5.14 -0.83
C LEU A 149 -2.17 6.31 -1.35
N THR A 150 -2.34 6.63 -2.63
CA THR A 150 -1.71 7.79 -3.28
C THR A 150 -2.49 9.05 -2.95
N ASP A 151 -1.77 10.16 -2.80
CA ASP A 151 -2.38 11.48 -2.93
C ASP A 151 -3.11 11.62 -4.28
N ALA A 152 -4.23 12.35 -4.31
CA ALA A 152 -4.92 12.66 -5.56
C ALA A 152 -4.10 13.62 -6.45
N GLY A 153 -3.24 14.45 -5.83
CA GLY A 153 -2.25 15.27 -6.50
C GLY A 153 -2.78 16.62 -6.98
N GLN A 154 -3.94 17.07 -6.48
CA GLN A 154 -4.45 18.40 -6.81
C GLN A 154 -3.56 19.48 -6.18
N ILE A 155 -3.21 20.48 -6.99
CA ILE A 155 -2.35 21.59 -6.56
C ILE A 155 -3.06 22.95 -6.58
N ASN A 156 -4.23 23.01 -7.20
CA ASN A 156 -5.02 24.23 -7.34
C ASN A 156 -6.41 24.02 -6.75
N CYS A 157 -6.92 25.00 -6.03
CA CYS A 157 -8.30 25.02 -5.57
C CYS A 157 -9.28 25.41 -6.68
N PHE A 158 -10.58 25.23 -6.43
CA PHE A 158 -11.63 25.60 -7.37
C PHE A 158 -11.54 27.08 -7.76
N PHE A 159 -11.39 27.95 -6.77
CA PHE A 159 -11.08 29.37 -7.00
C PHE A 159 -9.57 29.61 -6.97
N THR A 160 -9.14 30.75 -7.49
CA THR A 160 -7.73 31.11 -7.65
C THR A 160 -6.94 31.02 -6.35
N PHE A 161 -7.57 31.24 -5.19
CA PHE A 161 -6.95 31.12 -3.88
C PHE A 161 -7.68 30.11 -3.02
N CYS A 162 -6.94 29.16 -2.43
CA CYS A 162 -7.53 28.17 -1.53
C CYS A 162 -8.14 28.78 -0.25
N ASN A 163 -7.68 29.97 0.13
CA ASN A 163 -8.24 30.70 1.26
C ASN A 163 -9.72 31.09 1.09
N ASP A 164 -10.23 31.11 -0.15
CA ASP A 164 -11.64 31.42 -0.42
C ASP A 164 -12.56 30.29 0.10
N ASP A 165 -12.12 29.03 -0.04
CA ASP A 165 -12.84 27.83 0.39
C ASP A 165 -11.85 26.77 0.92
N PRO A 166 -11.38 26.89 2.17
CA PRO A 166 -10.34 26.03 2.71
C PRO A 166 -10.85 24.61 2.99
N GLY A 167 -9.95 23.65 2.85
CA GLY A 167 -10.19 22.22 3.06
C GLY A 167 -10.35 21.41 1.77
N GLN A 168 -9.94 21.98 0.64
CA GLN A 168 -9.86 21.26 -0.62
C GLN A 168 -8.62 20.37 -0.65
N ASP A 169 -8.55 19.45 -1.61
CA ASP A 169 -7.40 18.55 -1.73
C ASP A 169 -6.07 19.32 -1.84
N ALA A 170 -6.05 20.45 -2.54
CA ALA A 170 -4.86 21.30 -2.66
C ALA A 170 -4.36 21.93 -1.33
N ASP A 171 -5.18 21.95 -0.27
CA ASP A 171 -4.77 22.41 1.06
C ASP A 171 -4.05 21.33 1.87
N TYR A 172 -4.09 20.08 1.41
CA TYR A 172 -3.56 18.93 2.13
C TYR A 172 -2.53 18.18 1.28
N SER A 173 -1.49 17.68 1.93
CA SER A 173 -0.65 16.64 1.35
C SER A 173 -1.09 15.32 1.98
N THR A 174 -1.93 14.55 1.29
CA THR A 174 -2.42 13.25 1.79
C THR A 174 -1.60 12.10 1.21
N GLY A 175 -1.72 10.91 1.80
CA GLY A 175 -1.10 9.70 1.25
C GLY A 175 0.42 9.77 1.05
N VAL A 176 0.93 9.00 0.09
CA VAL A 176 2.34 9.08 -0.36
C VAL A 176 2.42 9.54 -1.82
N PRO A 177 3.49 10.24 -2.22
CA PRO A 177 3.67 10.63 -3.62
C PRO A 177 3.73 9.41 -4.53
N LYS A 178 3.01 9.47 -5.65
CA LYS A 178 3.19 8.54 -6.77
C LYS A 178 4.64 8.60 -7.22
N THR A 179 5.25 7.44 -7.33
CA THR A 179 6.62 7.33 -7.80
C THR A 179 6.67 6.18 -8.79
N PHE A 180 6.75 6.54 -10.07
CA PHE A 180 6.96 5.59 -11.13
C PHE A 180 8.41 5.65 -11.60
N GLN A 181 8.86 4.57 -12.21
CA GLN A 181 10.09 4.56 -12.96
C GLN A 181 9.84 3.79 -14.25
N SER A 182 9.57 4.54 -15.32
CA SER A 182 9.24 4.01 -16.62
C SER A 182 10.46 3.76 -17.51
N ASN A 183 10.21 3.10 -18.64
CA ASN A 183 11.21 2.74 -19.64
C ASN A 183 12.40 1.94 -19.08
N ILE A 184 12.18 1.16 -18.02
CA ILE A 184 13.23 0.37 -17.38
C ILE A 184 13.40 -0.95 -18.13
N VAL A 185 14.61 -1.22 -18.60
CA VAL A 185 14.99 -2.52 -19.16
C VAL A 185 15.68 -3.33 -18.06
N LEU A 186 15.03 -4.39 -17.59
CA LEU A 186 15.61 -5.31 -16.62
C LEU A 186 16.71 -6.15 -17.31
N SER A 187 17.84 -6.36 -16.63
CA SER A 187 19.01 -7.08 -17.18
C SER A 187 18.64 -8.52 -17.62
N ASP A 188 19.41 -9.05 -18.57
CA ASP A 188 19.28 -10.38 -19.20
C ASP A 188 18.18 -10.52 -20.29
N TYR A 189 17.37 -9.49 -20.52
CA TYR A 189 16.29 -9.52 -21.53
C TYR A 189 16.22 -8.22 -22.35
N THR A 190 16.21 -8.34 -23.67
CA THR A 190 16.32 -7.24 -24.64
C THR A 190 15.08 -6.35 -24.70
N THR A 191 15.26 -5.05 -25.02
CA THR A 191 14.31 -4.07 -25.61
C THR A 191 12.83 -4.05 -25.13
N GLN A 192 12.52 -4.67 -24.00
CA GLN A 192 11.18 -4.84 -23.44
C GLN A 192 11.07 -4.04 -22.14
N PRO A 193 10.89 -2.71 -22.24
CA PRO A 193 10.78 -1.86 -21.08
C PRO A 193 9.54 -2.15 -20.23
N VAL A 194 9.67 -1.89 -18.93
CA VAL A 194 8.59 -1.89 -17.95
C VAL A 194 8.49 -0.54 -17.25
N THR A 195 7.32 -0.28 -16.66
CA THR A 195 7.14 0.79 -15.68
C THR A 195 7.01 0.18 -14.29
N ILE A 196 7.89 0.60 -13.38
CA ILE A 196 7.87 0.14 -12.00
C ILE A 196 7.08 1.15 -11.17
N ASP A 197 6.03 0.68 -10.51
CA ASP A 197 5.33 1.44 -9.49
C ASP A 197 6.05 1.23 -8.16
N ARG A 198 6.79 2.25 -7.73
CA ARG A 198 7.67 2.20 -6.55
C ARG A 198 6.88 2.28 -5.23
N GLN A 199 5.59 2.60 -5.31
CA GLN A 199 4.70 2.68 -4.17
C GLN A 199 3.93 1.39 -3.93
N THR A 200 3.36 0.80 -4.98
CA THR A 200 2.64 -0.47 -4.87
C THR A 200 3.56 -1.67 -5.01
N GLY A 201 4.74 -1.50 -5.62
CA GLY A 201 5.65 -2.57 -5.98
C GLY A 201 5.22 -3.33 -7.24
N LEU A 202 4.15 -2.90 -7.92
CA LEU A 202 3.69 -3.50 -9.17
C LEU A 202 4.65 -3.17 -10.32
N THR A 203 4.76 -4.10 -11.26
CA THR A 203 5.47 -3.89 -12.52
C THR A 203 4.46 -3.89 -13.66
N TRP A 204 4.43 -2.82 -14.43
CA TRP A 204 3.51 -2.61 -15.54
C TRP A 204 4.26 -2.75 -16.87
N LYS A 205 3.59 -3.26 -17.91
CA LYS A 205 4.13 -3.20 -19.26
C LYS A 205 4.21 -1.72 -19.68
N TYR A 206 5.38 -1.28 -20.18
CA TYR A 206 5.64 0.14 -20.47
C TYR A 206 4.74 0.70 -21.57
N CYS A 207 4.59 -0.02 -22.69
CA CYS A 207 3.63 0.36 -23.73
C CYS A 207 2.32 -0.42 -23.55
N ALA A 208 1.19 0.20 -23.89
CA ALA A 208 -0.08 -0.51 -24.05
C ALA A 208 0.04 -1.66 -25.07
N ALA A 209 -0.87 -2.64 -25.00
CA ALA A 209 -0.95 -3.70 -25.99
C ALA A 209 -1.10 -3.12 -27.40
N GLY A 210 -0.50 -3.79 -28.39
CA GLY A 210 -0.60 -3.36 -29.77
C GLY A 210 0.39 -2.29 -30.23
N LEU A 211 1.04 -1.58 -29.30
CA LEU A 211 2.14 -0.67 -29.59
C LEU A 211 3.48 -1.41 -29.66
N ASN A 212 4.45 -0.85 -30.39
CA ASN A 212 5.82 -1.39 -30.39
C ASN A 212 6.41 -1.33 -28.97
N SER A 213 7.19 -2.35 -28.58
CA SER A 213 7.57 -2.53 -27.17
C SER A 213 8.56 -1.48 -26.65
N ALA A 214 9.35 -0.84 -27.51
CA ALA A 214 10.46 0.02 -27.10
C ALA A 214 10.19 1.54 -27.22
N ALA A 215 9.41 1.97 -28.21
CA ALA A 215 9.18 3.39 -28.50
C ALA A 215 7.72 3.81 -28.34
N CYS A 216 6.82 2.86 -28.05
CA CYS A 216 5.37 3.01 -28.02
C CYS A 216 4.78 3.73 -29.27
N SER A 217 5.47 3.74 -30.41
CA SER A 217 5.25 4.73 -31.48
C SER A 217 4.50 4.24 -32.73
N ALA A 218 4.03 2.98 -32.76
CA ALA A 218 3.23 2.45 -33.87
C ALA A 218 1.76 2.42 -33.48
N TYR A 219 0.97 3.40 -33.95
CA TYR A 219 -0.44 3.57 -33.63
C TYR A 219 -1.32 2.63 -34.46
N ASN A 220 -1.22 1.34 -34.19
CA ASN A 220 -2.30 0.41 -34.50
C ASN A 220 -3.09 0.31 -33.20
N ASN A 221 -4.10 1.17 -33.00
CA ASN A 221 -4.87 1.22 -31.76
C ASN A 221 -5.67 -0.09 -31.59
N TYR A 222 -5.00 -1.14 -31.09
CA TYR A 222 -5.60 -2.45 -30.89
C TYR A 222 -6.45 -2.39 -29.62
N SER A 223 -7.75 -2.37 -29.84
CA SER A 223 -8.75 -2.54 -28.80
C SER A 223 -9.17 -4.01 -28.73
N TYR A 224 -9.28 -4.57 -27.53
CA TYR A 224 -9.55 -5.99 -27.29
C TYR A 224 -10.88 -6.20 -26.58
N THR A 225 -11.55 -7.31 -26.83
CA THR A 225 -12.57 -7.82 -25.90
C THR A 225 -11.92 -8.16 -24.56
N GLN A 226 -12.68 -8.27 -23.47
CA GLN A 226 -12.09 -8.54 -22.16
C GLN A 226 -11.43 -9.93 -22.12
N SER A 227 -12.01 -10.94 -22.77
CA SER A 227 -11.41 -12.28 -22.86
C SER A 227 -10.11 -12.29 -23.66
N ASP A 228 -10.03 -11.51 -24.74
CA ASP A 228 -8.81 -11.39 -25.52
C ASP A 228 -7.73 -10.61 -24.77
N ALA A 229 -8.13 -9.63 -23.95
CA ALA A 229 -7.22 -8.89 -23.06
C ALA A 229 -6.57 -9.80 -22.01
N VAL A 230 -7.35 -10.66 -21.35
CA VAL A 230 -6.83 -11.69 -20.42
C VAL A 230 -5.85 -12.61 -21.14
N THR A 231 -6.23 -13.10 -22.32
CA THR A 231 -5.40 -13.99 -23.13
C THR A 231 -4.08 -13.31 -23.54
N TYR A 232 -4.14 -12.05 -23.97
CA TYR A 232 -2.96 -11.26 -24.32
C TYR A 232 -1.96 -11.18 -23.15
N CYS A 233 -2.43 -10.83 -21.95
CA CYS A 233 -1.54 -10.74 -20.79
C CYS A 233 -0.98 -12.09 -20.36
N ASN A 234 -1.77 -13.17 -20.44
CA ASN A 234 -1.28 -14.52 -20.14
C ASN A 234 -0.22 -14.98 -21.13
N ASN A 235 -0.35 -14.62 -22.42
CA ASN A 235 0.63 -14.97 -23.45
C ASN A 235 2.01 -14.33 -23.20
N LEU A 236 2.07 -13.16 -22.54
CA LEU A 236 3.35 -12.55 -22.14
C LEU A 236 4.19 -13.45 -21.23
N ASN A 237 3.59 -14.44 -20.56
CA ASN A 237 4.32 -15.38 -19.71
C ASN A 237 5.07 -16.46 -20.50
N GLN A 238 4.71 -16.67 -21.77
CA GLN A 238 5.23 -17.76 -22.60
C GLN A 238 6.20 -17.29 -23.69
N ILE A 239 6.29 -15.99 -23.94
CA ILE A 239 7.21 -15.44 -24.94
C ILE A 239 8.69 -15.64 -24.53
N ASN A 240 9.61 -15.31 -25.42
CA ASN A 240 11.06 -15.40 -25.18
C ASN A 240 11.49 -16.81 -24.72
N ALA A 241 11.07 -17.85 -25.46
CA ALA A 241 11.31 -19.25 -25.10
C ALA A 241 10.83 -19.63 -23.69
N GLY A 242 9.68 -19.10 -23.27
CA GLY A 242 9.08 -19.38 -21.97
C GLY A 242 9.68 -18.59 -20.81
N LEU A 243 10.61 -17.66 -21.07
CA LEU A 243 11.18 -16.78 -20.05
C LEU A 243 10.28 -15.58 -19.72
N GLY A 244 9.28 -15.32 -20.57
CA GLY A 244 8.30 -14.28 -20.42
C GLY A 244 8.79 -12.88 -20.81
N TYR A 245 7.89 -11.91 -20.86
CA TYR A 245 8.20 -10.51 -21.19
C TYR A 245 9.05 -9.88 -20.10
N ALA A 246 10.18 -9.27 -20.46
CA ALA A 246 11.17 -8.71 -19.54
C ALA A 246 11.67 -9.70 -18.46
N GLY A 247 11.67 -11.00 -18.77
CA GLY A 247 12.04 -12.07 -17.83
C GLY A 247 11.01 -12.32 -16.72
N ILE A 248 9.78 -11.83 -16.89
CA ILE A 248 8.67 -11.93 -15.94
C ILE A 248 7.62 -12.90 -16.49
N ARG A 249 7.16 -13.84 -15.64
CA ARG A 249 6.29 -14.98 -16.03
C ARG A 249 4.94 -15.02 -15.30
N ASN A 250 4.56 -13.93 -14.65
CA ASN A 250 3.30 -13.76 -13.92
C ASN A 250 2.56 -12.48 -14.33
N TRP A 251 2.65 -12.11 -15.61
CA TRP A 251 1.82 -11.09 -16.23
C TRP A 251 0.36 -11.52 -16.24
N ARG A 252 -0.51 -10.56 -15.91
CA ARG A 252 -1.96 -10.71 -15.91
C ARG A 252 -2.63 -9.39 -16.30
N LEU A 253 -3.91 -9.47 -16.63
CA LEU A 253 -4.76 -8.29 -16.71
C LEU A 253 -4.93 -7.72 -15.28
N PRO A 254 -4.84 -6.40 -15.08
CA PRO A 254 -4.93 -5.78 -13.76
C PRO A 254 -6.35 -5.86 -13.19
N GLU A 255 -6.49 -5.87 -11.88
CA GLU A 255 -7.77 -5.60 -11.23
C GLU A 255 -8.09 -4.09 -11.27
N ILE A 256 -9.37 -3.72 -11.17
CA ILE A 256 -9.81 -2.33 -11.32
C ILE A 256 -9.15 -1.42 -10.27
N GLU A 257 -9.04 -1.89 -9.03
CA GLU A 257 -8.37 -1.16 -7.96
C GLU A 257 -6.87 -0.93 -8.24
N GLU A 258 -6.22 -1.81 -9.02
CA GLU A 258 -4.82 -1.61 -9.44
C GLU A 258 -4.71 -0.56 -10.54
N LEU A 259 -5.60 -0.57 -11.55
CA LEU A 259 -5.65 0.48 -12.58
C LEU A 259 -5.88 1.86 -11.95
N MET A 260 -6.77 1.94 -10.96
CA MET A 260 -7.00 3.17 -10.22
C MET A 260 -5.72 3.74 -9.61
N THR A 261 -4.79 2.91 -9.14
CA THR A 261 -3.51 3.39 -8.57
C THR A 261 -2.66 4.17 -9.56
N LEU A 262 -2.90 4.05 -10.86
CA LEU A 262 -2.19 4.83 -11.90
C LEU A 262 -2.74 6.25 -12.02
N SER A 263 -4.01 6.47 -11.69
CA SER A 263 -4.69 7.74 -12.00
C SER A 263 -4.28 8.93 -11.12
N THR A 264 -4.20 10.13 -11.67
CA THR A 264 -3.95 11.39 -10.94
C THR A 264 -5.06 12.39 -11.21
N HIS A 265 -5.33 13.26 -10.24
CA HIS A 265 -6.28 14.37 -10.35
C HIS A 265 -5.58 15.72 -10.20
N LYS A 266 -4.31 15.80 -10.64
CA LYS A 266 -3.58 17.06 -10.76
C LYS A 266 -4.31 18.00 -11.71
N THR A 267 -4.57 19.23 -11.28
CA THR A 267 -5.29 20.22 -12.09
C THR A 267 -4.42 21.43 -12.47
N PRO A 268 -4.63 22.04 -13.65
CA PRO A 268 -5.52 21.61 -14.73
C PRO A 268 -4.85 20.49 -15.56
N SER A 269 -5.41 19.29 -15.58
CA SER A 269 -4.99 18.23 -16.49
C SER A 269 -6.16 17.84 -17.39
N THR A 270 -5.86 17.56 -18.66
CA THR A 270 -6.82 17.01 -19.63
C THR A 270 -6.87 15.49 -19.60
N THR A 271 -5.97 14.85 -18.86
CA THR A 271 -5.88 13.39 -18.70
C THR A 271 -5.53 13.04 -17.26
N TYR A 272 -6.00 11.90 -16.80
CA TYR A 272 -5.90 11.48 -15.41
C TYR A 272 -4.81 10.43 -15.22
N ILE A 273 -3.75 10.47 -16.02
CA ILE A 273 -2.57 9.62 -15.92
C ILE A 273 -1.31 10.40 -16.29
N ASP A 274 -0.17 10.02 -15.73
CA ASP A 274 1.11 10.59 -16.16
C ASP A 274 1.55 9.95 -17.49
N LEU A 275 1.39 10.68 -18.59
CA LEU A 275 1.77 10.22 -19.93
C LEU A 275 3.28 10.11 -20.15
N THR A 276 4.10 10.71 -19.29
CA THR A 276 5.56 10.52 -19.34
C THR A 276 5.95 9.14 -18.81
N GLU A 277 5.23 8.66 -17.80
CA GLU A 277 5.44 7.34 -17.18
C GLU A 277 4.66 6.21 -17.87
N PHE A 278 3.50 6.57 -18.45
CA PHE A 278 2.60 5.67 -19.17
C PHE A 278 2.23 6.25 -20.55
N PRO A 279 3.12 6.11 -21.55
CA PRO A 279 2.84 6.58 -22.90
C PRO A 279 1.57 5.97 -23.47
N PHE A 280 0.77 6.79 -24.18
CA PHE A 280 -0.53 6.43 -24.74
C PHE A 280 -1.47 5.81 -23.69
N GLY A 281 -1.43 6.36 -22.48
CA GLY A 281 -2.25 5.95 -21.35
C GLY A 281 -3.59 6.69 -21.26
N ASP A 282 -3.83 7.70 -22.08
CA ASP A 282 -5.00 8.58 -22.09
C ASP A 282 -6.22 7.96 -22.79
N GLY A 283 -6.57 6.74 -22.38
CA GLY A 283 -7.73 6.03 -22.88
C GLY A 283 -8.37 5.11 -21.85
N GLU A 284 -9.25 4.25 -22.35
CA GLU A 284 -10.03 3.31 -21.54
C GLU A 284 -9.34 1.94 -21.53
N PHE A 285 -9.03 1.42 -20.34
CA PHE A 285 -8.31 0.16 -20.15
C PHE A 285 -9.16 -0.88 -19.43
N TRP A 286 -9.15 -2.10 -19.97
CA TRP A 286 -9.78 -3.24 -19.31
C TRP A 286 -9.12 -3.59 -17.99
N SER A 287 -9.96 -3.87 -16.98
CA SER A 287 -9.57 -4.66 -15.82
C SER A 287 -10.08 -6.10 -15.93
N ASN A 288 -9.59 -6.96 -15.03
CA ASN A 288 -10.07 -8.32 -14.84
C ASN A 288 -11.24 -8.42 -13.85
N THR A 289 -11.67 -7.29 -13.28
CA THR A 289 -12.71 -7.26 -12.26
C THR A 289 -14.09 -7.36 -12.91
N THR A 290 -14.85 -8.41 -12.57
CA THR A 290 -16.22 -8.60 -13.06
C THR A 290 -17.19 -7.64 -12.38
N ASN A 291 -18.14 -7.06 -13.13
CA ASN A 291 -19.23 -6.31 -12.52
C ASN A 291 -20.22 -7.29 -11.87
N MET A 292 -20.23 -7.36 -10.53
CA MET A 292 -21.09 -8.31 -9.82
C MET A 292 -22.59 -7.96 -9.88
N SER A 293 -22.97 -6.77 -10.37
CA SER A 293 -24.36 -6.45 -10.70
C SER A 293 -24.81 -6.99 -12.07
N ASN A 294 -23.86 -7.22 -12.98
CA ASN A 294 -24.10 -7.84 -14.28
C ASN A 294 -22.83 -8.61 -14.71
N THR A 295 -22.80 -9.92 -14.49
CA THR A 295 -21.57 -10.73 -14.67
C THR A 295 -21.13 -10.88 -16.13
N ALA A 296 -21.98 -10.50 -17.09
CA ALA A 296 -21.62 -10.36 -18.51
C ALA A 296 -20.70 -9.15 -18.76
N GLU A 297 -20.58 -8.24 -17.80
CA GLU A 297 -19.73 -7.06 -17.86
C GLU A 297 -18.49 -7.19 -16.97
N ALA A 298 -17.46 -6.45 -17.33
CA ALA A 298 -16.27 -6.20 -16.52
C ALA A 298 -16.05 -4.69 -16.37
N TRP A 299 -15.28 -4.30 -15.36
CA TRP A 299 -14.88 -2.92 -15.14
C TRP A 299 -13.71 -2.53 -16.06
N GLY A 300 -13.73 -1.29 -16.53
CA GLY A 300 -12.61 -0.58 -17.11
C GLY A 300 -12.34 0.72 -16.35
N PHE A 301 -11.15 1.28 -16.57
CA PHE A 301 -10.80 2.61 -16.10
C PHE A 301 -10.49 3.50 -17.31
N ASP A 302 -11.18 4.63 -17.42
CA ASP A 302 -10.99 5.64 -18.45
C ASP A 302 -10.11 6.78 -17.91
N PHE A 303 -8.84 6.78 -18.33
CA PHE A 303 -7.90 7.82 -17.96
C PHE A 303 -8.13 9.14 -18.70
N THR A 304 -9.00 9.19 -19.72
CA THR A 304 -9.44 10.45 -20.35
C THR A 304 -10.24 11.29 -19.37
N TYR A 305 -11.09 10.63 -18.57
CA TYR A 305 -12.03 11.30 -17.66
C TYR A 305 -11.79 10.98 -16.18
N GLY A 306 -10.84 10.11 -15.86
CA GLY A 306 -10.55 9.68 -14.49
C GLY A 306 -11.68 8.84 -13.89
N SER A 307 -12.40 8.08 -14.73
CA SER A 307 -13.65 7.42 -14.37
C SER A 307 -13.58 5.91 -14.47
N ASN A 308 -14.38 5.24 -13.64
CA ASN A 308 -14.67 3.82 -13.82
C ASN A 308 -15.87 3.67 -14.73
N ASN A 309 -15.88 2.59 -15.49
CA ASN A 309 -17.01 2.23 -16.33
C ASN A 309 -17.15 0.70 -16.39
N SER A 310 -18.35 0.18 -16.61
CA SER A 310 -18.54 -1.24 -16.90
C SER A 310 -18.99 -1.41 -18.35
N ALA A 311 -18.55 -2.49 -18.98
CA ALA A 311 -19.00 -2.83 -20.32
C ALA A 311 -19.01 -4.34 -20.56
N ASN A 312 -19.76 -4.75 -21.57
CA ASN A 312 -19.92 -6.14 -21.94
C ASN A 312 -18.59 -6.76 -22.38
N LYS A 313 -18.24 -7.91 -21.79
CA LYS A 313 -16.95 -8.60 -21.99
C LYS A 313 -16.72 -9.04 -23.44
N SER A 314 -17.77 -9.34 -24.20
CA SER A 314 -17.67 -9.95 -25.53
C SER A 314 -17.90 -9.00 -26.69
N SER A 315 -18.47 -7.81 -26.46
CA SER A 315 -18.81 -6.87 -27.55
C SER A 315 -18.14 -5.51 -27.45
N ARG A 316 -17.65 -5.09 -26.27
CA ARG A 316 -16.88 -3.85 -26.12
C ARG A 316 -15.40 -4.14 -26.30
N ASN A 317 -14.73 -3.27 -27.05
CA ASN A 317 -13.27 -3.28 -27.12
C ASN A 317 -12.67 -2.10 -26.31
N MET A 318 -11.63 -2.37 -25.53
CA MET A 318 -10.84 -1.37 -24.78
C MET A 318 -9.34 -1.67 -24.88
N LEU A 319 -8.51 -0.74 -24.42
CA LEU A 319 -7.06 -0.89 -24.37
C LEU A 319 -6.65 -1.90 -23.28
N VAL A 320 -5.42 -2.39 -23.38
CA VAL A 320 -4.87 -3.39 -22.46
C VAL A 320 -3.49 -2.96 -21.99
N ARG A 321 -3.26 -2.99 -20.68
CA ARG A 321 -1.94 -2.82 -20.06
C ARG A 321 -1.78 -3.87 -18.98
N CYS A 322 -0.89 -4.82 -19.24
CA CYS A 322 -0.67 -5.93 -18.33
C CYS A 322 0.15 -5.49 -17.12
N VAL A 323 -0.09 -6.14 -16.00
CA VAL A 323 0.60 -5.94 -14.73
C VAL A 323 1.19 -7.26 -14.23
N SER A 324 2.26 -7.16 -13.44
CA SER A 324 2.87 -8.25 -12.71
C SER A 324 3.12 -7.81 -11.26
N GLY A 325 2.94 -8.73 -10.33
CA GLY A 325 3.10 -8.48 -8.90
C GLY A 325 1.98 -9.10 -8.07
N GLY A 326 2.14 -9.04 -6.75
CA GLY A 326 1.09 -9.44 -5.80
C GLY A 326 -0.21 -8.68 -6.00
N THR A 327 -1.29 -9.19 -5.46
CA THR A 327 -2.62 -8.55 -5.51
C THR A 327 -2.80 -7.62 -4.31
N ILE A 328 -3.68 -6.63 -4.45
CA ILE A 328 -4.07 -5.74 -3.34
C ILE A 328 -4.54 -6.61 -2.15
N PRO A 329 -4.06 -6.34 -0.92
CA PRO A 329 -4.51 -7.05 0.26
C PRO A 329 -6.02 -6.92 0.46
N VAL A 330 -6.66 -7.97 0.99
CA VAL A 330 -8.11 -7.94 1.24
C VAL A 330 -8.45 -6.79 2.17
N ARG A 331 -9.38 -5.94 1.74
CA ARG A 331 -9.87 -4.81 2.53
C ARG A 331 -10.50 -5.31 3.82
N SER A 332 -10.16 -4.66 4.93
CA SER A 332 -10.77 -4.92 6.22
C SER A 332 -11.00 -3.62 6.97
N PHE A 333 -11.96 -3.63 7.88
CA PHE A 333 -12.34 -2.47 8.67
C PHE A 333 -12.37 -2.82 10.15
N SER A 334 -12.08 -1.83 10.99
CA SER A 334 -12.24 -1.90 12.43
C SER A 334 -13.25 -0.85 12.87
N ASP A 335 -14.31 -1.28 13.55
CA ASP A 335 -15.33 -0.39 14.12
C ASP A 335 -14.93 -0.02 15.54
N PHE A 336 -14.82 1.27 15.82
CA PHE A 336 -14.47 1.77 17.16
C PHE A 336 -15.70 1.91 18.07
N ASN A 337 -16.91 1.64 17.58
CA ASN A 337 -18.16 1.76 18.35
C ASN A 337 -18.35 3.15 18.98
N ASN A 338 -17.91 4.18 18.28
CA ASN A 338 -18.06 5.60 18.65
C ASN A 338 -18.56 6.45 17.48
N GLY A 339 -19.12 5.80 16.44
CA GLY A 339 -19.53 6.46 15.20
C GLY A 339 -18.42 6.62 14.16
N THR A 340 -17.24 6.03 14.38
CA THR A 340 -16.12 6.03 13.43
C THR A 340 -15.67 4.61 13.07
N VAL A 341 -15.08 4.47 11.88
CA VAL A 341 -14.58 3.19 11.34
C VAL A 341 -13.20 3.41 10.75
N LYS A 342 -12.23 2.58 11.13
CA LYS A 342 -10.90 2.54 10.50
C LYS A 342 -10.90 1.60 9.30
N ASP A 343 -10.44 2.09 8.15
CA ASP A 343 -10.03 1.25 7.02
C ASP A 343 -8.61 0.75 7.28
N ASN A 344 -8.45 -0.54 7.55
CA ASN A 344 -7.15 -1.12 7.87
C ASN A 344 -6.23 -1.24 6.64
N LEU A 345 -6.79 -1.11 5.43
CA LEU A 345 -6.00 -1.13 4.19
C LEU A 345 -5.31 0.21 3.94
N THR A 346 -6.01 1.33 4.19
CA THR A 346 -5.50 2.69 3.94
C THR A 346 -4.96 3.37 5.20
N GLY A 347 -5.38 2.91 6.38
CA GLY A 347 -5.08 3.53 7.67
C GLY A 347 -6.05 4.65 8.06
N LEU A 348 -6.91 5.10 7.13
CA LEU A 348 -7.82 6.23 7.31
C LEU A 348 -8.96 5.90 8.26
N VAL A 349 -9.41 6.90 9.01
CA VAL A 349 -10.59 6.82 9.87
C VAL A 349 -11.75 7.58 9.22
N TRP A 350 -12.89 6.92 9.13
CA TRP A 350 -14.06 7.40 8.42
C TRP A 350 -15.22 7.67 9.36
N GLN A 351 -15.98 8.71 9.06
CA GLN A 351 -17.30 8.91 9.65
C GLN A 351 -18.19 7.73 9.24
N LYS A 352 -18.79 7.03 10.21
CA LYS A 352 -19.61 5.83 9.95
C LYS A 352 -20.92 6.15 9.23
N CYS A 353 -21.58 7.23 9.64
CA CYS A 353 -22.83 7.68 9.04
C CYS A 353 -22.61 8.76 8.00
N SER A 354 -23.45 8.80 6.98
CA SER A 354 -23.46 9.91 6.04
C SER A 354 -24.00 11.17 6.72
N VAL A 355 -23.57 12.35 6.30
CA VAL A 355 -24.01 13.62 6.88
C VAL A 355 -25.55 13.74 6.85
N GLY A 356 -26.13 14.12 8.00
CA GLY A 356 -27.58 14.17 8.24
C GLY A 356 -28.12 12.96 9.02
N GLN A 357 -27.36 11.86 9.05
CA GLN A 357 -27.64 10.71 9.92
C GLN A 357 -26.76 10.76 11.17
N THR A 358 -27.26 10.20 12.26
CA THR A 358 -26.52 10.03 13.52
C THR A 358 -26.36 8.55 13.84
N TRP A 359 -25.17 8.19 14.32
CA TRP A 359 -24.88 6.83 14.78
C TRP A 359 -25.56 6.56 16.12
N SER A 360 -26.20 5.39 16.25
CA SER A 360 -26.79 4.94 17.49
C SER A 360 -25.91 3.88 18.16
N PRO A 361 -25.48 4.08 19.42
CA PRO A 361 -24.73 3.07 20.17
C PRO A 361 -25.56 1.82 20.51
N ILE A 362 -26.89 1.90 20.42
CA ILE A 362 -27.78 0.78 20.76
C ILE A 362 -27.92 -0.18 19.59
N SER A 363 -28.11 0.35 18.37
CA SER A 363 -28.29 -0.48 17.17
C SER A 363 -26.98 -0.69 16.40
N SER A 364 -25.94 0.09 16.68
CA SER A 364 -24.71 0.20 15.88
C SER A 364 -24.97 0.64 14.43
N LEU A 365 -26.14 1.22 14.14
CA LEU A 365 -26.58 1.66 12.82
C LEU A 365 -26.69 3.19 12.72
N CYS A 366 -26.81 3.65 11.47
CA CYS A 366 -27.04 5.06 11.10
C CYS A 366 -28.53 5.29 10.81
N ASN A 367 -29.38 5.07 11.80
CA ASN A 367 -30.85 5.05 11.64
C ASN A 367 -31.57 6.24 12.31
N ILE A 368 -30.82 7.18 12.90
CA ILE A 368 -31.37 8.43 13.46
C ILE A 368 -31.14 9.54 12.45
N GLY A 369 -32.19 10.31 12.15
CA GLY A 369 -32.14 11.37 11.14
C GLY A 369 -32.26 10.84 9.72
N SER A 370 -31.94 11.68 8.74
CA SER A 370 -32.00 11.35 7.31
C SER A 370 -30.82 11.99 6.61
N ILE A 371 -30.30 11.30 5.60
CA ILE A 371 -29.17 11.82 4.83
C ILE A 371 -29.54 13.16 4.19
N THR A 372 -28.59 14.09 4.19
CA THR A 372 -28.76 15.44 3.62
C THR A 372 -27.75 15.65 2.50
N SER A 373 -28.12 16.46 1.51
CA SER A 373 -27.26 16.81 0.37
C SER A 373 -26.81 18.25 0.45
N HIS A 374 -25.58 18.49 0.00
CA HIS A 374 -24.80 19.70 0.25
C HIS A 374 -24.03 20.08 -1.01
N ASN A 375 -23.91 21.38 -1.30
CA ASN A 375 -23.02 21.83 -2.36
C ASN A 375 -21.55 21.69 -1.90
N PHE A 376 -20.61 21.95 -2.80
CA PHE A 376 -19.19 21.76 -2.52
C PHE A 376 -18.71 22.55 -1.29
N ILE A 377 -19.03 23.85 -1.23
CA ILE A 377 -18.59 24.76 -0.16
C ILE A 377 -19.17 24.31 1.19
N SER A 378 -20.46 23.97 1.23
CA SER A 378 -21.06 23.50 2.48
C SER A 378 -20.51 22.13 2.90
N ALA A 379 -20.18 21.24 1.96
CA ALA A 379 -19.53 19.96 2.27
C ALA A 379 -18.14 20.12 2.92
N LEU A 380 -17.31 21.02 2.39
CA LEU A 380 -16.00 21.36 2.98
C LEU A 380 -16.17 21.85 4.43
N SER A 381 -17.08 22.81 4.62
CA SER A 381 -17.36 23.40 5.94
C SER A 381 -17.91 22.39 6.93
N ILE A 382 -18.82 21.51 6.50
CA ILE A 382 -19.41 20.48 7.36
C ILE A 382 -18.33 19.54 7.89
N CYS A 383 -17.45 19.03 7.03
CA CYS A 383 -16.42 18.12 7.49
C CYS A 383 -15.42 18.83 8.40
N LYS A 384 -14.97 20.05 8.05
CA LYS A 384 -14.05 20.83 8.88
C LYS A 384 -14.59 21.10 10.29
N ASN A 385 -15.90 21.30 10.42
CA ASN A 385 -16.55 21.63 11.69
C ASN A 385 -17.18 20.41 12.40
N LEU A 386 -16.99 19.19 11.87
CA LEU A 386 -17.52 17.98 12.48
C LEU A 386 -16.84 17.73 13.82
N ASN A 387 -17.62 17.73 14.91
CA ASN A 387 -17.14 17.33 16.22
C ASN A 387 -17.59 15.88 16.50
N LEU A 388 -16.74 14.94 16.09
CA LEU A 388 -16.95 13.51 16.31
C LEU A 388 -15.65 12.88 16.82
N ASP A 389 -15.71 12.23 17.98
CA ASP A 389 -14.59 11.53 18.61
C ASP A 389 -13.33 12.39 18.85
N GLY A 390 -13.48 13.72 18.91
CA GLY A 390 -12.35 14.65 19.13
C GLY A 390 -11.33 14.72 17.98
N ARG A 391 -11.66 14.20 16.80
CA ARG A 391 -10.76 14.13 15.64
C ARG A 391 -10.81 15.39 14.78
N THR A 392 -9.74 15.61 14.02
CA THR A 392 -9.75 16.59 12.93
C THR A 392 -10.33 15.95 11.67
N TRP A 393 -11.42 16.51 11.18
CA TRP A 393 -12.16 15.97 10.04
C TRP A 393 -11.99 16.85 8.81
N ARG A 394 -11.97 16.20 7.64
CA ARG A 394 -11.95 16.86 6.34
C ARG A 394 -12.79 16.11 5.33
N LEU A 395 -13.07 16.79 4.22
CA LEU A 395 -13.70 16.14 3.07
C LEU A 395 -12.63 15.25 2.39
N PRO A 396 -12.95 13.99 2.07
CA PRO A 396 -12.00 13.08 1.43
C PRO A 396 -11.73 13.51 0.00
N ASN A 397 -10.50 13.30 -0.46
CA ASN A 397 -10.20 13.44 -1.87
C ASN A 397 -10.74 12.23 -2.65
N VAL A 398 -10.65 12.29 -3.97
CA VAL A 398 -11.18 11.27 -4.88
C VAL A 398 -10.48 9.92 -4.74
N HIS A 399 -9.19 9.90 -4.38
CA HIS A 399 -8.47 8.65 -4.13
C HIS A 399 -8.94 7.97 -2.83
N GLU A 400 -9.20 8.76 -1.80
CA GLU A 400 -9.70 8.28 -0.51
C GLU A 400 -11.15 7.81 -0.63
N LEU A 401 -12.03 8.63 -1.21
CA LEU A 401 -13.44 8.27 -1.28
C LEU A 401 -13.67 7.04 -2.15
N ARG A 402 -12.97 6.93 -3.29
CA ARG A 402 -13.09 5.74 -4.14
C ARG A 402 -12.47 4.50 -3.49
N SER A 403 -11.57 4.64 -2.51
CA SER A 403 -11.05 3.48 -1.79
C SER A 403 -12.14 2.80 -0.96
N LEU A 404 -13.31 3.40 -0.74
CA LEU A 404 -14.43 2.71 -0.12
C LEU A 404 -15.26 1.86 -1.10
N LEU A 405 -14.99 1.93 -2.41
CA LEU A 405 -15.72 1.14 -3.41
C LEU A 405 -15.47 -0.36 -3.23
N ASP A 406 -16.55 -1.12 -3.09
CA ASP A 406 -16.57 -2.57 -2.96
C ASP A 406 -17.06 -3.19 -4.28
N PHE A 407 -16.13 -3.39 -5.23
CA PHE A 407 -16.42 -3.96 -6.55
C PHE A 407 -17.00 -5.38 -6.53
N PRO A 408 -16.58 -6.27 -5.61
CA PRO A 408 -17.23 -7.57 -5.41
C PRO A 408 -18.67 -7.50 -4.90
N SER A 409 -19.14 -6.37 -4.36
CA SER A 409 -20.48 -6.24 -3.79
C SER A 409 -21.58 -6.45 -4.84
N THR A 410 -22.55 -7.31 -4.52
CA THR A 410 -23.80 -7.49 -5.29
C THR A 410 -24.92 -6.55 -4.82
N THR A 411 -24.66 -5.74 -3.78
CA THR A 411 -25.68 -4.84 -3.23
C THR A 411 -25.83 -3.59 -4.10
N SER A 412 -26.92 -2.86 -3.88
CA SER A 412 -27.25 -1.64 -4.63
C SER A 412 -26.32 -0.45 -4.33
N ALA A 413 -25.52 -0.52 -3.26
CA ALA A 413 -24.44 0.42 -3.00
C ALA A 413 -23.13 -0.36 -2.87
N LYS A 414 -22.17 -0.09 -3.74
CA LYS A 414 -20.82 -0.66 -3.82
C LYS A 414 -19.93 -0.19 -2.66
N ILE A 415 -20.34 -0.50 -1.43
CA ILE A 415 -19.63 -0.20 -0.19
C ILE A 415 -19.93 -1.29 0.84
N ASN A 416 -19.02 -1.53 1.78
CA ASN A 416 -19.26 -2.49 2.84
C ASN A 416 -20.36 -1.98 3.80
N ARG A 417 -21.59 -2.46 3.63
CA ARG A 417 -22.78 -2.01 4.39
C ARG A 417 -22.78 -2.42 5.87
N THR A 418 -21.93 -3.36 6.27
CA THR A 418 -21.74 -3.71 7.69
C THR A 418 -21.07 -2.56 8.44
N PHE A 419 -20.05 -1.96 7.82
CA PHE A 419 -19.31 -0.84 8.40
C PHE A 419 -19.87 0.52 8.02
N PHE A 420 -20.53 0.66 6.87
CA PHE A 420 -21.18 1.90 6.41
C PHE A 420 -22.69 1.71 6.21
N PRO A 421 -23.44 1.47 7.31
CA PRO A 421 -24.86 1.15 7.23
C PRO A 421 -25.68 2.33 6.72
N ASN A 422 -26.82 2.03 6.08
CA ASN A 422 -27.77 3.01 5.53
C ASN A 422 -27.17 4.00 4.51
N THR A 423 -26.07 3.64 3.86
CA THR A 423 -25.62 4.31 2.63
C THR A 423 -26.66 4.10 1.52
N PRO A 424 -27.24 5.17 0.94
CA PRO A 424 -28.29 5.04 -0.08
C PRO A 424 -27.76 4.44 -1.39
N ALA A 425 -28.61 3.72 -2.12
CA ALA A 425 -28.25 3.13 -3.41
C ALA A 425 -27.88 4.20 -4.43
N ALA A 426 -28.73 5.21 -4.66
CA ALA A 426 -28.54 6.26 -5.67
C ALA A 426 -27.73 7.46 -5.13
N SER A 427 -26.56 7.20 -4.56
CA SER A 427 -25.79 8.22 -3.85
C SER A 427 -24.51 8.64 -4.55
N GLN A 428 -24.46 9.94 -4.89
CA GLN A 428 -23.27 10.64 -5.35
C GLN A 428 -22.63 11.36 -4.16
N TYR A 429 -21.40 11.01 -3.80
CA TYR A 429 -20.65 11.64 -2.71
C TYR A 429 -19.58 12.57 -3.26
N VAL A 430 -19.55 13.79 -2.77
CA VAL A 430 -18.57 14.79 -3.18
C VAL A 430 -17.21 14.53 -2.56
N THR A 431 -16.16 14.85 -3.31
CA THR A 431 -14.76 14.81 -2.89
C THR A 431 -14.24 16.22 -2.65
N SER A 432 -13.08 16.38 -2.04
CA SER A 432 -12.37 17.67 -1.91
C SER A 432 -11.67 18.12 -3.20
N ASN A 433 -11.76 17.34 -4.29
CA ASN A 433 -11.14 17.66 -5.57
C ASN A 433 -12.02 18.54 -6.47
N SER A 434 -11.36 19.38 -7.26
CA SER A 434 -11.96 20.32 -8.21
C SER A 434 -11.08 20.60 -9.42
N ILE A 435 -11.72 20.80 -10.57
CA ILE A 435 -11.15 21.47 -11.74
C ILE A 435 -11.33 22.99 -11.54
N PRO A 436 -10.24 23.77 -11.48
CA PRO A 436 -10.31 25.21 -11.23
C PRO A 436 -11.30 25.93 -12.16
N GLY A 437 -12.22 26.68 -11.56
CA GLY A 437 -13.24 27.47 -12.24
C GLY A 437 -14.30 26.68 -13.02
N SER A 438 -14.34 25.36 -12.89
CA SER A 438 -15.16 24.50 -13.75
C SER A 438 -16.05 23.53 -12.99
N GLN A 439 -15.48 22.46 -12.46
CA GLN A 439 -16.25 21.32 -11.93
C GLN A 439 -15.62 20.75 -10.67
N ILE A 440 -16.39 19.95 -9.94
CA ILE A 440 -15.97 19.19 -8.75
C ILE A 440 -16.05 17.69 -9.03
N PHE A 441 -15.26 16.89 -8.34
CA PHE A 441 -15.32 15.43 -8.47
C PHE A 441 -16.25 14.80 -7.43
N ARG A 442 -16.93 13.74 -7.85
CA ARG A 442 -17.80 12.93 -6.99
C ARG A 442 -17.69 11.45 -7.35
N VAL A 443 -17.97 10.62 -6.35
CA VAL A 443 -17.97 9.16 -6.44
C VAL A 443 -19.39 8.65 -6.24
N SER A 444 -19.85 7.83 -7.16
CA SER A 444 -21.12 7.14 -7.08
C SER A 444 -20.94 5.77 -6.45
N PHE A 445 -21.54 5.52 -5.30
CA PHE A 445 -21.60 4.16 -4.75
C PHE A 445 -22.65 3.30 -5.44
N THR A 446 -23.51 3.85 -6.30
CA THR A 446 -24.53 3.06 -7.03
C THR A 446 -23.87 2.09 -8.02
N ASP A 447 -22.96 2.64 -8.80
CA ASP A 447 -22.39 2.05 -10.02
C ASP A 447 -20.87 2.21 -10.04
N GLY A 448 -20.24 2.60 -8.92
CA GLY A 448 -18.80 2.74 -8.82
C GLY A 448 -18.17 3.81 -9.70
N VAL A 449 -18.98 4.66 -10.35
CA VAL A 449 -18.48 5.67 -11.30
C VAL A 449 -17.89 6.88 -10.57
N ILE A 450 -16.76 7.37 -11.06
CA ILE A 450 -16.21 8.68 -10.71
C ILE A 450 -16.60 9.64 -11.83
N ASN A 451 -17.18 10.78 -11.51
CA ASN A 451 -17.57 11.76 -12.51
C ASN A 451 -17.51 13.18 -11.92
N THR A 452 -17.87 14.16 -12.73
CA THR A 452 -17.83 15.57 -12.36
C THR A 452 -19.22 16.20 -12.22
N ALA A 453 -19.29 17.32 -11.50
CA ALA A 453 -20.49 18.13 -11.33
C ALA A 453 -20.16 19.61 -11.24
N ASN A 454 -21.17 20.47 -11.43
CA ASN A 454 -21.04 21.90 -11.15
C ASN A 454 -20.93 22.14 -9.63
N LEU A 455 -20.24 23.20 -9.22
CA LEU A 455 -20.00 23.58 -7.82
C LEU A 455 -21.27 23.62 -6.96
N SER A 456 -22.38 24.10 -7.53
CA SER A 456 -23.67 24.24 -6.85
C SER A 456 -24.48 22.95 -6.75
N THR A 457 -24.03 21.87 -7.38
CA THR A 457 -24.76 20.60 -7.41
C THR A 457 -24.75 20.00 -6.00
N PRO A 458 -25.92 19.70 -5.41
CA PRO A 458 -25.98 19.06 -4.10
C PRO A 458 -25.56 17.60 -4.20
N ASN A 459 -24.66 17.17 -3.32
CA ASN A 459 -24.13 15.81 -3.22
C ASN A 459 -24.15 15.35 -1.75
N TYR A 460 -24.06 14.04 -1.53
CA TYR A 460 -23.90 13.48 -0.19
C TYR A 460 -22.47 13.66 0.31
N VAL A 461 -22.31 13.62 1.64
CA VAL A 461 -21.03 13.91 2.29
C VAL A 461 -20.73 12.81 3.30
N ARG A 462 -19.47 12.39 3.32
CA ARG A 462 -18.87 11.53 4.35
C ARG A 462 -17.47 12.07 4.62
N CYS A 463 -17.17 12.33 5.89
CA CYS A 463 -15.89 12.91 6.27
C CYS A 463 -14.84 11.83 6.58
N VAL A 464 -13.57 12.20 6.43
CA VAL A 464 -12.40 11.36 6.71
C VAL A 464 -11.46 12.09 7.67
N SER A 465 -10.64 11.32 8.38
CA SER A 465 -9.60 11.78 9.29
C SER A 465 -8.33 10.93 9.14
N ASP A 466 -7.18 11.59 9.27
CA ASP A 466 -5.85 10.98 9.24
C ASP A 466 -5.34 10.60 10.64
N ASP A 467 -5.97 11.13 11.69
CA ASP A 467 -5.60 10.89 13.09
C ASP A 467 -6.06 9.47 13.51
N LEU A 468 -5.23 8.75 14.28
CA LEU A 468 -5.61 7.48 14.93
C LEU A 468 -6.18 7.71 16.32
#